data_AF-A0A2A5MAT9-F1
#
_entry.id   AF-A0A2A5MAT9-F1
#
_cell.length_a   1.000
_cell.length_b   1.000
_cell.length_c   1.000
_cell.angle_alpha   90.00
_cell.angle_beta   90.00
_cell.angle_gamma   90.00
#
_symmetry.space_group_name_H-M   'P 1'
#
loop_
_entity.id
_entity.type
_entity.pdbx_description
1 polymer ?
#
loop_
_entity_poly.entity_id
_entity_poly.type
_entity_poly.pdbx_seq_one_letter_code
_entity_poly.pdbx_strand_id
1 'polypeptide(L)'
;LKNYSGNMKIFIPTIHKNNIQFSNQNIIFGSIDYDAQITTLLSKSNANIAIFSDGSALSSNLNSRILAQNNNARIYTIEGEKLDFSRLLRSQGGVNNASIFFNTPLIKTALASSQLRIYNIHPYVLLSTQINYNPTFLSLTQQGDRENFIIANSINNHDDNLVYLNEIFNQSID
;
A
#
# COMPACT_ATOMS: atom_id res chain seq x y z
N LEU A 1 18.88 17.67 15.26
CA LEU A 1 17.63 18.07 14.57
C LEU A 1 16.59 18.70 15.51
N LYS A 2 16.25 18.07 16.65
CA LYS A 2 15.29 18.61 17.63
C LYS A 2 15.55 20.08 18.01
N ASN A 3 16.82 20.45 18.22
CA ASN A 3 17.23 21.80 18.61
C ASN A 3 17.82 22.61 17.45
N TYR A 4 17.51 22.25 16.19
CA TYR A 4 18.01 23.01 15.04
C TYR A 4 17.32 24.38 14.98
N SER A 5 18.10 25.45 15.10
CA SER A 5 17.64 26.85 15.11
C SER A 5 18.25 27.69 13.98
N GLY A 6 18.90 27.05 13.01
CA GLY A 6 19.48 27.75 11.85
C GLY A 6 18.42 28.14 10.81
N ASN A 7 18.79 29.02 9.88
CA ASN A 7 17.90 29.55 8.85
C ASN A 7 17.75 28.64 7.62
N MET A 8 18.41 27.47 7.59
CA MET A 8 18.36 26.56 6.45
C MET A 8 17.19 25.59 6.61
N LYS A 9 16.40 25.42 5.55
CA LYS A 9 15.35 24.38 5.51
C LYS A 9 15.99 23.02 5.26
N ILE A 10 15.65 22.04 6.08
CA ILE A 10 16.13 20.66 5.99
C ILE A 10 14.99 19.80 5.47
N PHE A 11 15.17 19.14 4.34
CA PHE A 11 14.21 18.18 3.80
C PHE A 11 14.65 16.76 4.12
N ILE A 12 13.77 15.99 4.77
CA ILE A 12 14.00 14.58 5.09
C ILE A 12 12.97 13.74 4.32
N PRO A 13 13.34 13.16 3.17
CA PRO A 13 12.40 12.45 2.31
C PRO A 13 11.93 11.11 2.88
N THR A 14 12.68 10.53 3.82
CA THR A 14 12.49 9.14 4.27
C THR A 14 11.71 9.00 5.58
N ILE A 15 11.41 10.09 6.28
CA ILE A 15 10.73 10.07 7.59
C ILE A 15 9.41 10.81 7.49
N HIS A 16 8.36 10.26 8.11
CA HIS A 16 7.06 10.90 8.20
C HIS A 16 7.01 11.74 9.47
N LYS A 17 6.34 12.89 9.42
CA LYS A 17 6.19 13.78 10.59
C LYS A 17 5.55 13.08 11.81
N ASN A 18 4.70 12.09 11.60
CA ASN A 18 4.06 11.34 12.70
C ASN A 18 5.00 10.31 13.34
N ASN A 19 6.16 10.03 12.72
CA ASN A 19 7.14 9.09 13.25
C ASN A 19 8.15 9.76 14.20
N ILE A 20 8.02 11.07 14.42
CA ILE A 20 8.90 11.86 15.29
C ILE A 20 8.10 12.56 16.40
N GLN A 21 8.72 12.66 17.57
CA GLN A 21 8.12 13.25 18.77
C GLN A 21 8.42 14.76 18.92
N PHE A 22 8.87 15.42 17.85
CA PHE A 22 9.19 16.84 17.85
C PHE A 22 8.71 17.50 16.56
N SER A 23 8.37 18.78 16.66
CA SER A 23 8.01 19.61 15.51
C SER A 23 9.03 20.73 15.36
N ASN A 24 9.47 20.99 14.13
CA ASN A 24 10.38 22.09 13.81
C ASN A 24 10.01 22.62 12.42
N GLN A 25 9.69 23.92 12.32
CA GLN A 25 9.22 24.56 11.08
C GLN A 25 10.29 24.60 9.98
N ASN A 26 11.58 24.48 10.35
CA ASN A 26 12.68 24.43 9.39
C ASN A 26 12.96 23.01 8.89
N ILE A 27 12.17 22.00 9.30
CA ILE A 27 12.32 20.62 8.84
C ILE A 27 11.04 20.18 8.12
N ILE A 28 11.19 19.80 6.87
CA ILE A 28 10.11 19.31 6.00
C ILE A 28 10.27 17.80 5.85
N PHE A 29 9.19 17.06 6.12
CA PHE A 29 9.15 15.60 6.03
C PHE A 29 8.41 15.21 4.74
N GLY A 30 9.07 14.43 3.90
CA GLY A 30 8.58 14.07 2.57
C GLY A 30 8.11 12.61 2.43
N SER A 31 8.12 11.83 3.50
CA SER A 31 7.76 10.41 3.36
C SER A 31 6.25 10.21 3.25
N ILE A 32 5.88 8.99 2.84
CA ILE A 32 4.51 8.55 2.64
C ILE A 32 3.71 8.58 3.96
N ASP A 33 2.49 9.13 3.92
CA ASP A 33 1.52 9.05 5.01
C ASP A 33 0.71 7.76 4.91
N TYR A 34 1.29 6.67 5.42
CA TYR A 34 0.63 5.37 5.41
C TYR A 34 -0.64 5.32 6.29
N ASP A 35 -0.75 6.16 7.32
CA ASP A 35 -1.95 6.17 8.17
C ASP A 35 -3.15 6.69 7.40
N ALA A 36 -2.99 7.80 6.67
CA ALA A 36 -4.04 8.35 5.81
C ALA A 36 -4.43 7.37 4.69
N GLN A 37 -3.45 6.74 4.04
CA GLN A 37 -3.71 5.74 3.01
C GLN A 37 -4.47 4.53 3.56
N ILE A 38 -4.03 3.95 4.68
CA ILE A 38 -4.67 2.78 5.31
C ILE A 38 -6.10 3.13 5.74
N THR A 39 -6.32 4.29 6.36
CA THR A 39 -7.66 4.76 6.74
C THR A 39 -8.59 4.84 5.53
N THR A 40 -8.09 5.38 4.42
CA THR A 40 -8.85 5.49 3.17
C THR A 40 -9.17 4.10 2.59
N LEU A 41 -8.19 3.19 2.54
CA LEU A 41 -8.39 1.82 2.06
C LEU A 41 -9.37 1.04 2.94
N LEU A 42 -9.30 1.21 4.27
CA LEU A 42 -10.24 0.60 5.21
C LEU A 42 -11.68 1.07 4.98
N SER A 43 -11.90 2.34 4.61
CA SER A 43 -13.23 2.84 4.24
C SER A 43 -13.84 2.15 3.01
N LYS A 44 -13.01 1.50 2.18
CA LYS A 44 -13.41 0.70 1.01
C LYS A 44 -13.47 -0.79 1.30
N SER A 45 -13.05 -1.22 2.49
CA SER A 45 -13.07 -2.62 2.91
C SER A 45 -14.40 -3.02 3.56
N ASN A 46 -14.68 -4.32 3.56
CA ASN A 46 -15.67 -4.94 4.42
C ASN A 46 -15.06 -5.38 5.77
N ALA A 47 -15.89 -5.91 6.66
CA ALA A 47 -15.45 -6.37 7.99
C ALA A 47 -14.47 -7.55 7.96
N ASN A 48 -14.41 -8.29 6.84
CA ASN A 48 -13.58 -9.47 6.70
C ASN A 48 -12.21 -9.12 6.09
N ILE A 49 -11.24 -8.75 6.93
CA ILE A 49 -9.94 -8.28 6.44
C ILE A 49 -8.89 -9.41 6.49
N ALA A 50 -8.23 -9.61 5.35
CA ALA A 50 -7.05 -10.46 5.22
C ALA A 50 -5.85 -9.59 4.85
N ILE A 51 -4.70 -9.83 5.47
CA ILE A 51 -3.46 -9.10 5.22
C ILE A 51 -2.42 -10.07 4.69
N PHE A 52 -1.97 -9.86 3.47
CA PHE A 52 -0.88 -10.60 2.85
C PHE A 52 0.42 -9.88 3.18
N SER A 53 1.29 -10.56 3.92
CA SER A 53 2.53 -10.00 4.48
C SER A 53 3.73 -10.76 3.95
N ASP A 54 4.81 -10.07 3.60
CA ASP A 54 6.07 -10.71 3.19
C ASP A 54 7.09 -10.89 4.33
N GLY A 55 6.71 -10.52 5.57
CA GLY A 55 7.58 -10.56 6.75
C GLY A 55 8.61 -9.44 6.85
N SER A 56 8.67 -8.52 5.89
CA SER A 56 9.62 -7.40 5.94
C SER A 56 9.30 -6.40 7.06
N ALA A 57 10.26 -5.55 7.41
CA ALA A 57 10.05 -4.47 8.37
C ALA A 57 8.95 -3.49 7.93
N LEU A 58 8.90 -3.18 6.62
CA LEU A 58 7.85 -2.32 6.06
C LEU A 58 6.48 -3.00 6.15
N SER A 59 6.37 -4.27 5.73
CA SER A 59 5.13 -5.03 5.88
C SER A 59 4.67 -5.08 7.34
N SER A 60 5.58 -5.40 8.26
CA SER A 60 5.28 -5.44 9.70
C SER A 60 4.75 -4.10 10.21
N ASN A 61 5.34 -2.99 9.77
CA ASN A 61 4.86 -1.65 10.09
C ASN A 61 3.44 -1.38 9.56
N LEU A 62 3.16 -1.74 8.30
CA LEU A 62 1.84 -1.59 7.70
C LEU A 62 0.79 -2.49 8.37
N ASN A 63 1.16 -3.73 8.69
CA ASN A 63 0.30 -4.68 9.39
C ASN A 63 -0.12 -4.14 10.75
N SER A 64 0.82 -3.61 11.53
CA SER A 64 0.53 -3.00 12.83
C SER A 64 -0.42 -1.80 12.72
N ARG A 65 -0.27 -0.97 11.67
CA ARG A 65 -1.17 0.17 11.43
C ARG A 65 -2.58 -0.27 11.07
N ILE A 66 -2.74 -1.32 10.25
CA ILE A 66 -4.04 -1.90 9.93
C ILE A 66 -4.66 -2.51 11.20
N LEU A 67 -3.90 -3.30 11.96
CA LEU A 67 -4.38 -3.92 13.20
C LEU A 67 -4.78 -2.90 14.27
N ALA A 68 -4.13 -1.74 14.33
CA ALA A 68 -4.50 -0.68 15.25
C ALA A 68 -5.88 -0.05 14.95
N GLN A 69 -6.34 -0.15 13.69
CA GLN A 69 -7.65 0.35 13.26
C GLN A 69 -8.69 -0.78 13.12
N ASN A 70 -8.26 -2.02 12.90
CA ASN A 70 -9.10 -3.21 12.83
C ASN A 70 -8.40 -4.43 13.45
N ASN A 71 -8.68 -4.68 14.72
CA ASN A 71 -8.05 -5.75 15.50
C ASN A 71 -8.41 -7.17 15.02
N ASN A 72 -9.43 -7.33 14.18
CA ASN A 72 -9.90 -8.63 13.69
C ASN A 72 -9.24 -9.05 12.36
N ALA A 73 -8.35 -8.22 11.80
CA ALA A 73 -7.66 -8.53 10.56
C ALA A 73 -6.74 -9.75 10.71
N ARG A 74 -6.76 -10.64 9.72
CA ARG A 74 -6.02 -11.90 9.73
C ARG A 74 -4.76 -11.79 8.88
N ILE A 75 -3.60 -12.06 9.46
CA ILE A 75 -2.31 -11.98 8.75
C ILE A 75 -1.96 -13.33 8.15
N TYR A 76 -1.59 -13.29 6.88
CA TYR A 76 -1.09 -14.40 6.08
C TYR A 76 0.32 -14.08 5.61
N THR A 77 1.30 -14.74 6.21
CA THR A 77 2.71 -14.56 5.81
C THR A 77 3.01 -15.39 4.57
N ILE A 78 3.50 -14.72 3.53
CA ILE A 78 3.91 -15.29 2.25
C ILE A 78 5.44 -15.41 2.26
N GLU A 79 5.91 -16.48 2.88
CA GLU A 79 7.32 -16.86 2.94
C GLU A 79 7.68 -17.71 1.71
N GLY A 80 8.83 -17.42 1.09
CA GLY A 80 9.30 -18.12 -0.11
C GLY A 80 8.64 -17.67 -1.43
N GLU A 81 8.99 -18.37 -2.53
CA GLU A 81 8.51 -18.07 -3.89
C GLU A 81 7.10 -18.62 -4.18
N LYS A 82 6.68 -19.64 -3.43
CA LYS A 82 5.39 -20.33 -3.65
C LYS A 82 4.39 -19.94 -2.57
N LEU A 83 3.33 -19.27 -3.00
CA LEU A 83 2.17 -18.98 -2.18
C LEU A 83 1.35 -20.27 -2.02
N ASP A 84 1.34 -20.85 -0.81
CA ASP A 84 0.55 -22.05 -0.52
C ASP A 84 -0.93 -21.67 -0.32
N PHE A 85 -1.64 -21.41 -1.42
CA PHE A 85 -3.07 -21.08 -1.42
C PHE A 85 -3.92 -22.17 -0.79
N SER A 86 -3.52 -23.44 -0.92
CA SER A 86 -4.15 -24.58 -0.25
C SER A 86 -4.20 -24.39 1.26
N ARG A 87 -3.14 -23.84 1.87
CA ARG A 87 -3.13 -23.50 3.30
C ARG A 87 -3.99 -22.28 3.63
N LEU A 88 -4.00 -21.27 2.77
CA LEU A 88 -4.84 -20.08 2.95
C LEU A 88 -6.33 -20.44 2.93
N LEU A 89 -6.74 -21.29 1.98
CA LEU A 89 -8.10 -21.80 1.84
C LEU A 89 -8.56 -22.65 3.03
N ARG A 90 -7.64 -23.31 3.74
CA ARG A 90 -7.93 -24.14 4.93
C ARG A 90 -7.91 -23.37 6.25
N SER A 91 -7.46 -22.11 6.24
CA SER A 91 -7.44 -21.28 7.45
C SER A 91 -8.85 -20.78 7.80
N GLN A 92 -9.21 -20.88 9.09
CA GLN A 92 -10.51 -20.56 9.67
C GLN A 92 -10.93 -19.11 9.34
N GLY A 93 -11.71 -18.93 8.27
CA GLY A 93 -12.28 -17.65 7.83
C GLY A 93 -12.06 -17.30 6.36
N GLY A 94 -11.26 -18.08 5.61
CA GLY A 94 -11.08 -17.96 4.16
C GLY A 94 -10.57 -16.60 3.66
N VAL A 95 -10.18 -16.55 2.38
CA VAL A 95 -9.88 -15.30 1.66
C VAL A 95 -11.00 -14.93 0.67
N ASN A 96 -12.02 -15.77 0.58
CA ASN A 96 -13.19 -15.52 -0.24
C ASN A 96 -14.08 -14.45 0.43
N ASN A 97 -14.58 -13.51 -0.37
CA ASN A 97 -15.32 -12.33 0.09
C ASN A 97 -14.58 -11.52 1.18
N ALA A 98 -13.25 -11.64 1.26
CA ALA A 98 -12.43 -10.84 2.15
C ALA A 98 -11.92 -9.59 1.44
N SER A 99 -11.70 -8.52 2.18
CA SER A 99 -10.89 -7.38 1.73
C SER A 99 -9.42 -7.71 1.97
N ILE A 100 -8.64 -7.81 0.90
CA ILE A 100 -7.27 -8.31 0.97
C ILE A 100 -6.29 -7.13 0.85
N PHE A 101 -5.53 -6.87 1.91
CA PHE A 101 -4.42 -5.93 1.90
C PHE A 101 -3.13 -6.62 1.44
N PHE A 102 -2.52 -6.13 0.38
CA PHE A 102 -1.20 -6.54 -0.06
C PHE A 102 -0.14 -5.63 0.55
N ASN A 103 0.43 -6.09 1.66
CA ASN A 103 1.64 -5.55 2.26
C ASN A 103 2.85 -6.39 1.82
N THR A 104 2.91 -6.64 0.50
CA THR A 104 3.96 -7.40 -0.16
C THR A 104 4.58 -6.59 -1.30
N PRO A 105 5.84 -6.87 -1.69
CA PRO A 105 6.46 -6.29 -2.87
C PRO A 105 5.69 -6.58 -4.16
N LEU A 106 5.86 -5.70 -5.15
CA LEU A 106 5.16 -5.71 -6.43
C LEU A 106 4.99 -7.08 -7.07
N ILE A 107 6.09 -7.84 -7.19
CA ILE A 107 6.11 -9.15 -7.83
C ILE A 107 5.25 -10.15 -7.04
N LYS A 108 5.37 -10.16 -5.71
CA LYS A 108 4.57 -11.04 -4.84
C LYS A 108 3.09 -10.66 -4.89
N THR A 109 2.77 -9.37 -4.92
CA THR A 109 1.40 -8.87 -5.08
C THR A 109 0.80 -9.33 -6.40
N ALA A 110 1.52 -9.16 -7.51
CA ALA A 110 1.07 -9.60 -8.83
C ALA A 110 0.84 -11.13 -8.87
N LEU A 111 1.80 -11.92 -8.40
CA LEU A 111 1.67 -13.38 -8.32
C LEU A 111 0.49 -13.80 -7.45
N ALA A 112 0.33 -13.20 -6.27
CA ALA A 112 -0.76 -13.51 -5.36
C ALA A 112 -2.13 -13.17 -5.98
N SER A 113 -2.25 -12.01 -6.63
CA SER A 113 -3.48 -11.60 -7.31
C SER A 113 -3.87 -12.56 -8.45
N SER A 114 -2.89 -13.01 -9.23
CA SER A 114 -3.11 -13.97 -10.31
C SER A 114 -3.58 -15.34 -9.80
N GLN A 115 -2.98 -15.79 -8.72
CA GLN A 115 -3.32 -17.07 -8.12
C GLN A 115 -4.71 -17.03 -7.45
N LEU A 116 -5.13 -15.91 -6.84
CA LEU A 116 -6.51 -15.75 -6.36
C LEU A 116 -7.52 -16.07 -7.47
N ARG A 117 -7.28 -15.53 -8.68
CA ARG A 117 -8.10 -15.84 -9.85
C ARG A 117 -7.98 -17.31 -10.30
N ILE A 118 -6.76 -17.85 -10.41
CA ILE A 118 -6.54 -19.24 -10.83
C ILE A 118 -7.29 -20.24 -9.92
N TYR A 119 -7.36 -19.94 -8.62
CA TYR A 119 -8.08 -20.75 -7.64
C TYR A 119 -9.56 -20.38 -7.47
N ASN A 120 -10.14 -19.54 -8.34
CA ASN A 120 -11.52 -19.05 -8.26
C ASN A 120 -11.89 -18.48 -6.88
N ILE A 121 -10.95 -17.76 -6.27
CA ILE A 121 -11.20 -16.99 -5.05
C ILE A 121 -11.73 -15.62 -5.50
N HIS A 122 -12.84 -15.18 -4.90
CA HIS A 122 -13.48 -13.91 -5.20
C HIS A 122 -13.41 -12.99 -3.98
N PRO A 123 -12.33 -12.20 -3.84
CA PRO A 123 -12.21 -11.18 -2.80
C PRO A 123 -13.29 -10.12 -2.96
N TYR A 124 -13.65 -9.46 -1.85
CA TYR A 124 -14.53 -8.29 -1.89
C TYR A 124 -13.84 -7.11 -2.58
N VAL A 125 -12.56 -6.87 -2.22
CA VAL A 125 -11.72 -5.84 -2.80
C VAL A 125 -10.24 -6.18 -2.55
N LEU A 126 -9.39 -5.82 -3.50
CA LEU A 126 -7.94 -5.92 -3.38
C LEU A 126 -7.38 -4.52 -3.05
N LEU A 127 -6.56 -4.42 -2.02
CA LEU A 127 -6.12 -3.13 -1.46
C LEU A 127 -4.60 -3.12 -1.34
N SER A 128 -3.96 -2.02 -1.72
CA SER A 128 -2.55 -1.79 -1.39
C SER A 128 -2.27 -0.33 -1.14
N THR A 129 -1.32 -0.06 -0.26
CA THR A 129 -0.73 1.27 -0.13
C THR A 129 0.14 1.58 -1.34
N GLN A 130 0.74 2.76 -1.36
CA GLN A 130 1.56 3.22 -2.47
C GLN A 130 2.80 2.36 -2.77
N ILE A 131 3.13 1.38 -1.92
CA ILE A 131 4.22 0.43 -2.15
C ILE A 131 4.10 -0.32 -3.49
N ASN A 132 2.88 -0.50 -3.99
CA ASN A 132 2.59 -1.17 -5.27
C ASN A 132 2.16 -0.21 -6.38
N TYR A 133 2.25 1.11 -6.16
CA TYR A 133 2.00 2.12 -7.19
C TYR A 133 3.16 2.19 -8.19
N ASN A 134 3.19 1.24 -9.12
CA ASN A 134 4.22 1.14 -10.16
C ASN A 134 3.58 0.65 -11.48
N PRO A 135 3.77 1.34 -12.63
CA PRO A 135 3.20 0.92 -13.92
C PRO A 135 3.55 -0.51 -14.34
N THR A 136 4.70 -1.03 -13.91
CA THR A 136 5.13 -2.43 -14.13
C THR A 136 4.10 -3.43 -13.59
N PHE A 137 3.27 -3.03 -12.61
CA PHE A 137 2.15 -3.84 -12.13
C PHE A 137 1.21 -4.28 -13.26
N LEU A 138 0.96 -3.39 -14.23
CA LEU A 138 0.06 -3.66 -15.37
C LEU A 138 0.65 -4.72 -16.31
N SER A 139 1.97 -4.75 -16.45
CA SER A 139 2.68 -5.76 -17.25
C SER A 139 2.80 -7.10 -16.53
N LEU A 140 2.81 -7.10 -15.19
CA LEU A 140 2.92 -8.31 -14.36
C LEU A 140 1.56 -8.98 -14.07
N THR A 141 0.45 -8.31 -14.39
CA THR A 141 -0.91 -8.77 -14.08
C THR A 141 -1.78 -8.84 -15.33
N GLN A 142 -2.73 -9.76 -15.35
CA GLN A 142 -3.82 -9.77 -16.32
C GLN A 142 -4.96 -8.87 -15.84
N GLN A 143 -5.85 -8.43 -16.74
CA GLN A 143 -6.98 -7.55 -16.38
C GLN A 143 -7.82 -8.12 -15.24
N GLY A 144 -8.10 -9.44 -15.25
CA GLY A 144 -8.84 -10.10 -14.18
C GLY A 144 -8.07 -10.26 -12.87
N ASP A 145 -6.73 -10.20 -12.88
CA ASP A 145 -5.93 -10.25 -11.65
C ASP A 145 -6.03 -8.94 -10.85
N ARG A 146 -6.37 -7.84 -11.53
CA ARG A 146 -6.49 -6.49 -10.95
C ARG A 146 -7.92 -5.96 -10.91
N GLU A 147 -8.91 -6.83 -11.09
CA GLU A 147 -10.31 -6.47 -10.92
C GLU A 147 -10.57 -6.08 -9.45
N ASN A 148 -11.22 -4.94 -9.24
CA ASN A 148 -11.44 -4.35 -7.92
C ASN A 148 -10.14 -4.16 -7.10
N PHE A 149 -9.03 -3.85 -7.77
CA PHE A 149 -7.74 -3.53 -7.13
C PHE A 149 -7.58 -2.02 -6.95
N ILE A 150 -7.57 -1.58 -5.69
CA ILE A 150 -7.38 -0.19 -5.29
C ILE A 150 -5.97 -0.01 -4.72
N ILE A 151 -5.21 0.91 -5.30
CA ILE A 151 -3.90 1.34 -4.80
C ILE A 151 -4.04 2.77 -4.30
N ALA A 152 -3.77 2.98 -3.01
CA ALA A 152 -3.69 4.33 -2.49
C ALA A 152 -2.39 4.99 -2.96
N ASN A 153 -2.45 6.27 -3.33
CA ASN A 153 -1.28 7.08 -3.59
C ASN A 153 -1.36 8.38 -2.80
N SER A 154 -0.20 9.02 -2.60
CA SER A 154 -0.10 10.37 -2.04
C SER A 154 0.60 11.32 -3.01
N ILE A 155 0.59 11.00 -4.31
CA ILE A 155 1.06 11.91 -5.35
C ILE A 155 -0.04 12.95 -5.51
N ASN A 156 0.23 14.14 -5.02
CA ASN A 156 -0.71 15.25 -5.07
C ASN A 156 -0.83 15.73 -6.53
N ASN A 157 -1.91 15.34 -7.23
CA ASN A 157 -2.20 15.80 -8.59
C ASN A 157 -2.99 17.12 -8.60
N HIS A 158 -2.47 18.14 -7.90
CA HIS A 158 -2.98 19.50 -8.07
C HIS A 158 -1.88 20.53 -7.81
N ASP A 159 -0.83 20.46 -8.63
CA ASP A 159 -0.06 21.65 -8.96
C ASP A 159 -0.35 21.97 -10.42
N ASP A 160 -1.33 22.85 -10.63
CA ASP A 160 -1.79 23.28 -11.96
C ASP A 160 -0.62 23.76 -12.84
N ASN A 161 0.45 24.27 -12.22
CA ASN A 161 1.64 24.72 -12.91
C ASN A 161 2.49 23.55 -13.43
N LEU A 162 2.61 22.46 -12.67
CA LEU A 162 3.31 21.26 -13.13
C LEU A 162 2.52 20.53 -14.23
N VAL A 163 1.19 20.52 -14.16
CA VAL A 163 0.34 19.98 -15.24
C VAL A 163 0.53 20.80 -16.52
N TYR A 164 0.39 22.13 -16.42
CA TYR A 164 0.57 23.06 -17.53
C TYR A 164 1.98 22.99 -18.16
N LEU A 165 3.04 22.89 -17.35
CA LEU A 165 4.41 22.75 -17.86
C LEU A 165 4.61 21.41 -18.58
N ASN A 166 4.07 20.31 -18.06
CA ASN A 166 4.19 19.00 -18.71
C ASN A 166 3.40 18.92 -20.03
N GLU A 167 2.24 19.59 -20.12
CA GLU A 167 1.50 19.77 -21.38
C GLU A 167 2.33 20.55 -22.41
N ILE A 168 2.99 21.65 -22.00
CA ILE A 168 3.88 22.43 -22.88
C ILE A 168 5.08 21.60 -23.36
N PHE A 169 5.65 20.77 -22.49
CA PHE A 169 6.80 19.92 -22.82
C PHE A 169 6.40 18.59 -23.48
N ASN A 170 5.12 18.36 -23.76
CA ASN A 170 4.57 17.16 -24.38
C ASN A 170 4.98 15.86 -23.64
N GLN A 171 5.21 15.97 -22.34
CA GLN A 171 5.50 14.85 -21.43
C GLN A 171 4.19 14.51 -20.72
N SER A 172 3.29 13.86 -21.45
CA SER A 172 2.02 13.36 -20.92
C SER A 172 2.28 12.46 -19.72
N ILE A 173 1.81 12.86 -18.53
CA ILE A 173 1.68 11.99 -17.36
C ILE A 173 0.23 11.50 -17.29
N ASP A 174 -0.23 10.91 -18.39
CA ASP A 174 -1.42 10.06 -18.46
C ASP A 174 -0.98 8.60 -18.68
#